data_AF-A0A1B1TRP5-F1
#
_entry.id   AF-A0A1B1TRP5-F1
#
_cell.length_a   1.000
_cell.length_b   1.000
_cell.length_c   1.000
_cell.angle_alpha   90.00
_cell.angle_beta   90.00
_cell.angle_gamma   90.00
#
_symmetry.space_group_name_H-M   'P 1'
#
loop_
_entity.id
_entity.type
_entity.pdbx_description
1 polymer ?
#
loop_
_entity_poly.entity_id
_entity_poly.type
_entity_poly.pdbx_seq_one_letter_code
_entity_poly.pdbx_strand_id
1 'polypeptide(L)'
;MKASKDISFTVKTTEYDTSYLIGKNTRASTNFANFARDPDHNKQRISTFLELVNRDLNRILASSITHRRYEIRLEILSIYGHITEEFSSSDILLTEVMRASVLDQHNDCLYPGPTGLIVNSNKF
;
A
#
# COMPACT_ATOMS: atom_id res chain seq x y z
N MET A 1 -1.12 -37.88 -20.42
CA MET A 1 -1.71 -37.21 -19.25
C MET A 1 -1.20 -35.77 -19.26
N LYS A 2 -2.05 -34.75 -19.48
CA LYS A 2 -1.60 -33.35 -19.42
C LYS A 2 -1.22 -33.06 -17.97
N ALA A 3 0.03 -32.70 -17.70
CA ALA A 3 0.42 -32.26 -16.37
C ALA A 3 -0.47 -31.08 -15.96
N SER A 4 -1.15 -31.21 -14.81
CA SER A 4 -1.78 -30.08 -14.14
C SER A 4 -0.68 -29.05 -13.92
N LYS A 5 -0.84 -27.84 -14.46
CA LYS A 5 0.02 -26.72 -14.08
C LYS A 5 -0.44 -26.29 -12.70
N ASP A 6 0.38 -26.54 -11.69
CA ASP A 6 0.11 -26.05 -10.36
C ASP A 6 0.41 -24.55 -10.32
N ILE A 7 -0.65 -23.77 -10.16
CA ILE A 7 -0.58 -22.32 -9.99
C ILE A 7 -0.78 -22.04 -8.51
N SER A 8 0.16 -21.32 -7.90
CA SER A 8 0.02 -20.84 -6.52
C SER A 8 0.25 -19.34 -6.44
N PHE A 9 -0.23 -18.72 -5.36
CA PHE A 9 -0.14 -17.29 -5.16
C PHE A 9 0.51 -16.97 -3.81
N THR A 10 1.24 -15.86 -3.75
CA THR A 10 1.79 -15.32 -2.51
C THR A 10 1.45 -13.85 -2.41
N VAL A 11 0.98 -13.41 -1.25
CA VAL A 11 0.74 -11.99 -0.96
C VAL A 11 1.83 -11.51 -0.02
N LYS A 12 2.59 -10.49 -0.43
CA LYS A 12 3.53 -9.76 0.44
C LYS A 12 2.90 -8.43 0.81
N THR A 13 3.01 -8.07 2.09
CA THR A 13 2.50 -6.79 2.62
C THR A 13 3.70 -5.90 2.90
N THR A 14 3.67 -4.67 2.38
CA THR A 14 4.69 -3.65 2.62
C THR A 14 4.03 -2.43 3.24
N GLU A 15 4.54 -1.95 4.37
CA GLU A 15 4.04 -0.70 4.96
C GLU A 15 4.41 0.48 4.05
N TYR A 16 3.45 1.39 3.87
CA TYR A 16 3.62 2.61 3.08
C TYR A 16 3.73 3.81 4.01
N ASP A 17 4.96 4.07 4.47
CA ASP A 17 5.31 5.15 5.36
C ASP A 17 6.49 5.99 4.80
N THR A 18 7.04 6.90 5.59
CA THR A 18 8.15 7.77 5.17
C THR A 18 9.47 7.03 4.90
N SER A 19 9.57 5.75 5.27
CA SER A 19 10.70 4.88 4.96
C SER A 19 10.52 4.12 3.64
N TYR A 20 9.33 4.15 3.04
CA TYR A 20 9.01 3.41 1.83
C TYR A 20 9.91 3.80 0.66
N LEU A 21 10.52 2.78 0.04
CA LEU A 21 11.31 2.89 -1.19
C LEU A 21 10.66 2.04 -2.28
N ILE A 22 10.72 2.53 -3.52
CA ILE A 22 10.21 1.78 -4.67
C ILE A 22 11.03 0.50 -4.86
N GLY A 23 10.36 -0.65 -4.86
CA GLY A 23 11.00 -1.93 -5.15
C GLY A 23 11.43 -2.03 -6.62
N LYS A 24 12.54 -2.74 -6.89
CA LYS A 24 13.08 -2.92 -8.26
C LYS A 24 12.07 -3.42 -9.30
N ASN A 25 11.08 -4.19 -8.86
CA ASN A 25 10.07 -4.82 -9.73
C ASN A 25 8.69 -4.19 -9.63
N THR A 26 8.51 -3.17 -8.78
CA THR A 26 7.27 -2.39 -8.69
C THR A 26 7.08 -1.69 -10.03
N ARG A 27 5.93 -1.90 -10.67
CA ARG A 27 5.65 -1.20 -11.93
C ARG A 27 5.59 0.29 -11.63
N ALA A 28 6.40 1.11 -12.30
CA ALA A 28 6.42 2.55 -12.06
C ALA A 28 5.06 3.23 -12.34
N SER A 29 4.14 2.55 -13.02
CA SER A 29 2.76 2.97 -13.27
C SER A 29 1.78 2.65 -12.15
N THR A 30 2.19 1.97 -11.07
CA THR A 30 1.35 1.77 -9.89
C THR A 30 1.29 3.09 -9.10
N ASN A 31 0.10 3.52 -8.67
CA ASN A 31 -0.14 4.88 -8.20
C ASN A 31 0.67 5.28 -6.94
N PHE A 32 1.16 4.33 -6.14
CA PHE A 32 2.03 4.56 -4.98
C PHE A 32 3.49 4.82 -5.39
N ALA A 33 3.93 4.23 -6.50
CA ALA A 33 5.25 4.49 -7.08
C ALA A 33 5.36 5.94 -7.59
N ASN A 34 4.25 6.58 -7.98
CA ASN A 34 4.26 7.99 -8.40
C ASN A 34 4.55 8.96 -7.24
N PHE A 35 4.11 8.64 -6.02
CA PHE A 35 4.45 9.43 -4.82
C PHE A 35 5.91 9.24 -4.40
N ALA A 36 6.43 8.02 -4.60
CA ALA A 36 7.78 7.64 -4.21
C ALA A 36 8.86 7.84 -5.30
N ARG A 37 8.48 8.41 -6.46
CA ARG A 37 9.28 8.39 -7.71
C ARG A 37 10.57 9.20 -7.66
N ASP A 38 10.55 10.29 -6.92
CA ASP A 38 11.73 11.11 -6.66
C ASP A 38 12.26 10.72 -5.27
N PRO A 39 13.36 9.94 -5.18
CA PRO A 39 13.87 9.45 -3.92
C PRO A 39 14.34 10.58 -2.98
N ASP A 40 14.71 11.74 -3.50
CA ASP A 40 15.15 12.89 -2.70
C ASP A 40 13.97 13.59 -2.03
N HIS A 41 12.79 13.55 -2.66
CA HIS A 41 11.57 14.22 -2.17
C HIS A 41 10.47 13.27 -1.68
N ASN A 42 10.63 11.96 -1.87
CA ASN A 42 9.65 10.92 -1.52
C ASN A 42 9.23 11.03 -0.05
N LYS A 43 10.20 11.04 0.88
CA LYS A 43 9.93 11.09 2.32
C LYS A 43 9.07 12.30 2.69
N GLN A 44 9.37 13.47 2.13
CA GLN A 44 8.63 14.69 2.38
C GLN A 44 7.20 14.59 1.84
N ARG A 45 7.02 14.07 0.61
CA ARG A 45 5.70 13.91 -0.01
C ARG A 45 4.82 12.93 0.78
N ILE A 46 5.37 11.79 1.19
CA ILE A 46 4.64 10.82 2.02
C ILE A 46 4.30 11.44 3.38
N SER A 47 5.25 12.10 4.05
CA SER A 47 4.99 12.75 5.35
C SER A 47 3.87 13.77 5.25
N THR A 48 3.96 14.69 4.28
CA THR A 48 2.94 15.71 4.06
C THR A 48 1.58 15.10 3.74
N PHE A 49 1.52 14.05 2.92
CA PHE A 49 0.27 13.37 2.63
C PHE A 49 -0.35 12.71 3.87
N LEU A 50 0.45 11.95 4.63
CA LEU A 50 -0.02 11.28 5.86
C LEU A 50 -0.48 12.29 6.91
N GLU A 51 0.26 13.40 7.08
CA GLU A 51 -0.12 14.50 7.98
C GLU A 51 -1.48 15.11 7.60
N LEU A 52 -1.69 15.40 6.31
CA LEU A 52 -2.95 15.95 5.80
C LEU A 52 -4.12 15.00 6.07
N VAL A 53 -3.97 13.71 5.73
CA VAL A 53 -5.02 12.70 5.93
C VAL A 53 -5.31 12.50 7.42
N ASN A 54 -4.29 12.37 8.26
CA ASN A 54 -4.45 12.21 9.70
C ASN A 54 -5.15 13.40 10.34
N ARG A 55 -4.77 14.62 9.96
CA ARG A 55 -5.44 15.83 10.43
C ARG A 55 -6.93 15.82 10.05
N ASP A 56 -7.25 15.50 8.80
CA ASP A 56 -8.62 15.53 8.33
C ASP A 56 -9.47 14.41 8.96
N LEU A 57 -8.91 13.21 9.15
CA LEU A 57 -9.55 12.12 9.91
C LEU A 57 -9.89 12.55 11.33
N ASN A 58 -8.92 13.12 12.06
CA ASN A 58 -9.15 13.57 13.44
C ASN A 58 -10.13 14.74 13.51
N ARG A 59 -10.12 15.65 12.53
CA ARG A 59 -11.11 16.74 12.46
C ARG A 59 -12.54 16.23 12.32
N ILE A 60 -12.74 15.14 11.59
CA ILE A 60 -14.07 14.56 11.32
C ILE A 60 -14.54 13.67 12.48
N LEU A 61 -13.64 12.86 13.05
CA LEU A 61 -14.00 11.77 13.95
C LEU A 61 -13.75 12.06 15.44
N ALA A 62 -12.92 13.05 15.78
CA ALA A 62 -12.56 13.32 17.17
C ALA A 62 -13.47 14.40 17.78
N SER A 63 -14.06 14.09 18.94
CA SER A 63 -15.07 14.95 19.57
C SER A 63 -14.56 15.90 20.65
N SER A 64 -13.24 15.99 20.96
CA SER A 64 -12.59 17.20 21.54
C SER A 64 -11.24 17.03 22.26
N ILE A 65 -10.76 15.85 22.65
CA ILE A 65 -9.67 15.81 23.67
C ILE A 65 -8.25 15.66 23.11
N THR A 66 -8.06 14.99 21.98
CA THR A 66 -6.75 14.88 21.33
C THR A 66 -6.98 14.74 19.84
N HIS A 67 -6.63 15.76 19.06
CA HIS A 67 -6.72 15.77 17.59
C HIS A 67 -5.73 14.78 16.92
N ARG A 68 -5.35 13.70 17.62
CA ARG A 68 -4.35 12.69 17.26
C ARG A 68 -4.78 11.28 17.65
N ARG A 69 -6.07 11.02 17.87
CA ARG A 69 -6.58 9.68 18.24
C ARG A 69 -6.50 8.69 17.08
N TYR A 70 -6.82 9.15 15.87
CA TYR A 70 -6.89 8.30 14.69
C TYR A 70 -5.68 8.49 13.79
N GLU A 71 -5.17 7.40 13.22
CA GLU A 71 -4.06 7.41 12.28
C GLU A 71 -4.41 6.53 11.06
N ILE A 72 -4.14 7.02 9.86
CA ILE A 72 -4.22 6.22 8.64
C ILE A 72 -3.01 5.30 8.56
N ARG A 73 -3.27 4.01 8.33
CA ARG A 73 -2.26 3.00 7.98
C ARG A 73 -2.46 2.62 6.53
N LEU A 74 -1.38 2.70 5.76
CA LEU A 74 -1.38 2.37 4.34
C LEU A 74 -0.42 1.20 4.12
N GLU A 75 -0.88 0.20 3.38
CA GLU A 75 -0.10 -0.98 3.07
C GLU A 75 -0.24 -1.30 1.59
N ILE A 76 0.87 -1.66 0.95
CA ILE A 76 0.89 -2.21 -0.40
C ILE A 76 0.83 -3.73 -0.29
N LEU A 77 -0.20 -4.33 -0.87
CA LEU A 77 -0.35 -5.77 -1.04
C LEU A 77 0.17 -6.13 -2.43
N SER A 78 1.34 -6.77 -2.48
CA SER A 78 1.96 -7.26 -3.71
C SER A 78 1.58 -8.73 -3.91
N ILE A 79 0.88 -9.02 -5.02
CA ILE A 79 0.41 -10.37 -5.34
C ILE A 79 1.36 -10.99 -6.35
N TYR A 80 1.99 -12.08 -5.96
CA TYR A 80 2.88 -12.88 -6.79
C TYR A 80 2.18 -14.17 -7.23
N GLY A 81 2.38 -14.54 -8.49
CA GLY A 81 1.98 -15.83 -9.03
C GLY A 81 3.19 -16.72 -9.24
N HIS A 82 3.03 -18.00 -8.95
CA HIS A 82 4.02 -19.05 -9.17
C HIS A 82 3.44 -20.08 -10.12
N ILE A 83 4.18 -20.40 -11.17
CA ILE A 83 3.82 -21.43 -12.15
C ILE A 83 5.00 -22.39 -12.21
N THR A 84 4.79 -23.64 -11.80
CA THR A 84 5.83 -24.68 -11.88
C THR A 84 5.97 -25.17 -13.32
N GLU A 85 6.78 -24.49 -14.13
CA GLU A 85 7.33 -25.04 -15.38
C GLU A 85 8.85 -25.22 -15.24
N GLU A 86 9.41 -26.17 -15.99
CA GLU A 86 10.82 -26.61 -15.97
C GLU A 86 11.87 -25.50 -16.23
N PHE A 87 11.47 -24.27 -16.54
CA PHE A 87 12.39 -23.21 -16.98
C PHE A 87 12.26 -21.83 -16.32
N SER A 88 11.36 -21.60 -15.35
CA SER A 88 11.44 -20.38 -14.53
C SER A 88 10.80 -20.53 -13.15
N SER A 89 11.63 -20.63 -12.11
CA SER A 89 11.24 -20.72 -10.71
C SER A 89 11.08 -19.35 -10.01
N SER A 90 10.81 -18.28 -10.75
CA SER A 90 10.81 -16.92 -10.21
C SER A 90 9.39 -16.38 -9.97
N ASP A 91 9.14 -15.83 -8.78
CA ASP A 91 7.91 -15.12 -8.44
C ASP A 91 7.55 -14.05 -9.50
N ILE A 92 6.38 -14.18 -10.13
CA ILE A 92 5.88 -13.17 -11.08
C ILE A 92 5.00 -12.18 -10.33
N LEU A 93 5.40 -10.91 -10.24
CA LEU A 93 4.52 -9.86 -9.69
C LEU A 93 3.32 -9.64 -10.63
N LEU A 94 2.13 -10.06 -10.18
CA LEU A 94 0.89 -9.96 -10.95
C LEU A 94 0.28 -8.56 -10.83
N THR A 95 0.15 -8.07 -9.61
CA THR A 95 -0.42 -6.75 -9.32
C THR A 95 -0.06 -6.28 -7.91
N GLU A 96 -0.26 -4.99 -7.67
CA GLU A 96 -0.10 -4.34 -6.37
C GLU A 96 -1.37 -3.52 -6.08
N VAL A 97 -1.90 -3.64 -4.86
CA VAL A 97 -3.08 -2.87 -4.41
C VAL A 97 -2.78 -2.22 -3.06
N MET A 98 -3.27 -1.00 -2.85
CA MET A 98 -3.18 -0.37 -1.52
C MET A 98 -4.41 -0.71 -0.69
N ARG A 99 -4.13 -1.07 0.56
CA ARG A 99 -5.09 -1.19 1.64
C ARG A 99 -4.91 0.02 2.55
N ALA A 100 -6.02 0.70 2.83
CA ALA A 100 -6.07 1.74 3.84
C ALA A 100 -6.82 1.22 5.06
N SER A 101 -6.31 1.52 6.25
CA SER A 101 -6.92 1.17 7.53
C SER A 101 -6.83 2.36 8.48
N VAL A 102 -7.75 2.46 9.43
CA VAL A 102 -7.70 3.49 10.48
C VAL A 102 -7.33 2.83 11.79
N LEU A 103 -6.20 3.23 12.36
CA LEU A 103 -5.78 2.86 13.71
C LEU A 103 -6.39 3.85 14.71
N ASP A 104 -7.16 3.35 15.67
CA ASP A 104 -7.58 4.09 16.86
C ASP A 104 -6.58 3.81 17.98
N GLN A 105 -5.66 4.75 18.18
CA GLN A 105 -4.57 4.63 19.15
C GLN A 105 -5.05 4.57 20.61
N HIS A 106 -6.27 5.05 20.88
CA HIS A 106 -6.81 5.06 22.24
C HIS A 106 -7.33 3.68 22.66
N ASN A 107 -7.95 2.95 21.72
CA ASN A 107 -8.54 1.64 21.98
C ASN A 107 -7.69 0.48 21.44
N ASP A 108 -6.54 0.79 20.82
CA ASP A 108 -5.66 -0.16 20.14
C ASP A 108 -6.43 -1.05 19.15
N CYS A 109 -7.25 -0.40 18.32
CA CYS A 109 -8.14 -1.07 17.37
C CYS A 109 -7.82 -0.63 15.94
N LEU A 110 -7.65 -1.60 15.04
CA LEU A 110 -7.49 -1.35 13.61
C LEU A 110 -8.82 -1.57 12.89
N TYR A 111 -9.36 -0.50 12.31
CA TYR A 111 -10.55 -0.56 11.47
C TYR A 111 -10.12 -0.72 10.01
N PRO A 112 -10.40 -1.87 9.37
CA PRO A 112 -10.08 -2.06 7.97
C PRO A 112 -10.91 -1.10 7.11
N GLY A 113 -10.23 -0.38 6.23
CA GLY A 113 -10.86 0.46 5.22
C GLY A 113 -10.97 -0.26 3.87
N PRO A 114 -11.32 0.47 2.79
CA PRO A 114 -11.45 -0.11 1.48
C PRO A 114 -10.13 -0.71 0.98
N THR A 115 -10.20 -1.91 0.41
CA THR A 115 -9.09 -2.55 -0.32
C THR A 115 -9.31 -2.35 -1.82
N GLY A 116 -8.26 -2.01 -2.57
CA GLY A 116 -8.35 -1.78 -4.01
C GLY A 116 -8.43 -0.32 -4.42
N LEU A 117 -7.85 0.59 -3.63
CA LEU A 117 -7.63 1.97 -4.05
C LEU A 117 -6.66 1.98 -5.25
N ILE A 118 -7.19 2.09 -6.47
CA ILE A 118 -6.42 2.33 -7.68
C ILE A 118 -6.57 3.82 -8.02
N VAL A 119 -5.67 4.65 -7.50
CA VAL A 119 -5.66 6.11 -7.77
C VAL A 119 -5.15 6.42 -9.19
N ASN A 120 -5.94 6.11 -10.22
CA ASN A 120 -5.54 6.28 -11.63
C ASN A 120 -5.06 7.71 -11.92
N SER A 121 -3.76 7.92 -12.08
CA SER A 121 -3.21 9.23 -12.48
C SER A 121 -3.28 9.39 -14.00
N ASN A 122 -4.50 9.49 -14.55
CA ASN A 122 -4.68 10.07 -15.87
C ASN A 122 -4.79 11.59 -15.72
N LYS A 123 -3.66 12.27 -16.02
CA LYS A 123 -3.48 13.69 -16.40
C LYS A 123 -3.96 14.77 -15.42
N PHE A 124 -3.05 15.65 -15.01
CA PHE A 124 -2.78 16.92 -15.71
C PHE A 124 -1.28 17.20 -15.70
#